data_AF-A0A535WL25-F1
#
_entry.id   AF-A0A535WL25-F1
#
_cell.length_a   1.000
_cell.length_b   1.000
_cell.length_c   1.000
_cell.angle_alpha   90.00
_cell.angle_beta   90.00
_cell.angle_gamma   90.00
#
_symmetry.space_group_name_H-M   'P 1'
#
loop_
_entity.id
_entity.type
_entity.pdbx_description
1 polymer ?
#
loop_
_entity_poly.entity_id
_entity_poly.type
_entity_poly.pdbx_seq_one_letter_code
_entity_poly.pdbx_strand_id
1 'polypeptide(L)'
;NIPVGIIAVVVVLAGLPYVRSKASWRDIDFWGALTLAAGVVPLLIGLTITRDHAWTSPQVTGLLALAAVMLAAFVFVESRVEHPIVPLHLFKNSTFTVSMVVGFLTAFGMFGSILFTPLVFQGVLGISATNSGALITPMMFGLLGASTATGFAMRRIKNYRFLGTLGVAVMIFGMWLLSQVTPGTPEWHVVADLIVVGLGIGTTFPLYLTAVQVALPRQFMGVASSQIQFWRNLGGTVGSAILGAVLANRLPDYLTTRTAALHLPPQVIASLPKTGSANAILDPTLLAKLPAGFIQAIRLALSDTLHDIYIFAGAILVIALVSTVFLKEVPLTGAAAGRGFDAPPVEVEEEEREAVAR
;
A
#
# COMPACT_ATOMS: atom_id res chain seq x y z
N ASN A 1 16.01 -15.90 -2.46
CA ASN A 1 14.98 -16.58 -1.62
C ASN A 1 14.86 -18.10 -1.80
N ILE A 2 15.38 -18.73 -2.87
CA ILE A 2 15.25 -20.19 -3.06
C ILE A 2 15.81 -21.02 -1.87
N PRO A 3 17.03 -20.76 -1.34
CA PRO A 3 17.56 -21.55 -0.23
C PRO A 3 16.73 -21.46 1.05
N VAL A 4 16.27 -20.25 1.39
CA VAL A 4 15.39 -20.01 2.54
C VAL A 4 14.04 -20.69 2.35
N GLY A 5 13.50 -20.67 1.13
CA GLY A 5 12.24 -21.36 0.78
C GLY A 5 12.32 -22.86 0.96
N ILE A 6 13.43 -23.50 0.56
CA ILE A 6 13.64 -24.94 0.77
C ILE A 6 13.67 -25.27 2.27
N ILE A 7 14.41 -24.50 3.07
CA ILE A 7 14.48 -24.69 4.52
C ILE A 7 13.08 -24.56 5.15
N ALA A 8 12.30 -23.56 4.75
CA ALA A 8 10.94 -23.37 5.25
C ALA A 8 10.04 -24.57 4.90
N VAL A 9 10.12 -25.10 3.68
CA VAL A 9 9.37 -26.30 3.27
C VAL A 9 9.76 -27.51 4.11
N VAL A 10 11.06 -27.74 4.35
CA VAL A 10 11.54 -28.85 5.19
C VAL A 10 10.99 -28.72 6.61
N VAL A 11 11.04 -27.52 7.20
CA VAL A 11 10.52 -27.26 8.56
C VAL A 11 9.01 -27.50 8.63
N VAL A 12 8.25 -27.07 7.61
CA VAL A 12 6.80 -27.31 7.54
C VAL A 12 6.49 -28.81 7.41
N LEU A 13 7.18 -29.52 6.52
CA LEU A 13 6.98 -30.96 6.33
C LEU A 13 7.33 -31.77 7.58
N ALA A 14 8.34 -31.33 8.35
CA ALA A 14 8.76 -32.00 9.57
C ALA A 14 7.92 -31.64 10.80
N GLY A 15 7.39 -30.40 10.86
CA GLY A 15 6.77 -29.83 12.07
C GLY A 15 5.25 -29.70 12.05
N LEU A 16 4.60 -29.68 10.88
CA LEU A 16 3.14 -29.52 10.83
C LEU A 16 2.44 -30.88 11.03
N PRO A 17 1.56 -31.03 12.04
CA PRO A 17 0.76 -32.24 12.17
C PRO A 17 -0.15 -32.41 10.97
N TYR A 18 -0.25 -33.64 10.46
CA TYR A 18 -1.12 -33.98 9.34
C TYR A 18 -2.59 -33.82 9.77
N VAL A 19 -3.22 -32.73 9.34
CA VAL A 19 -4.66 -32.53 9.50
C VAL A 19 -5.35 -33.08 8.26
N ARG A 20 -6.22 -34.09 8.42
CA ARG A 20 -7.07 -34.58 7.32
C ARG A 20 -7.99 -33.44 6.88
N SER A 21 -7.64 -32.80 5.76
CA SER A 21 -8.49 -31.83 5.10
C SER A 21 -9.58 -32.56 4.31
N LYS A 22 -10.83 -32.13 4.45
CA LYS A 22 -11.92 -32.52 3.54
C LYS A 22 -11.91 -31.69 2.25
N ALA A 23 -11.03 -30.69 2.15
CA ALA A 23 -10.97 -29.79 1.00
C ALA A 23 -10.51 -30.53 -0.26
N SER A 24 -11.21 -30.30 -1.35
CA SER A 24 -10.96 -30.86 -2.67
C SER A 24 -10.58 -29.75 -3.65
N TRP A 25 -9.97 -30.13 -4.77
CA TRP A 25 -9.69 -29.21 -5.89
C TRP A 25 -10.95 -28.55 -6.46
N ARG A 26 -12.12 -29.16 -6.24
CA ARG A 26 -13.44 -28.63 -6.60
C ARG A 26 -13.84 -27.40 -5.80
N ASP A 27 -13.22 -27.18 -4.63
CA ASP A 27 -13.55 -26.08 -3.74
C ASP A 27 -12.76 -24.80 -4.10
N ILE A 28 -11.89 -24.88 -5.13
CA ILE A 28 -11.13 -23.75 -5.64
C ILE A 28 -11.96 -23.01 -6.68
N ASP A 29 -12.20 -21.72 -6.43
CA ASP A 29 -12.88 -20.85 -7.37
C ASP A 29 -11.96 -20.35 -8.50
N PHE A 30 -11.78 -21.20 -9.51
CA PHE A 30 -10.99 -20.85 -10.70
C PHE A 30 -11.62 -19.74 -11.54
N TRP A 31 -12.96 -19.63 -11.54
CA TRP A 31 -13.67 -18.62 -12.32
C TRP A 31 -13.55 -17.24 -11.69
N GLY A 32 -13.70 -17.14 -10.36
CA GLY A 32 -13.41 -15.94 -9.59
C GLY A 32 -11.96 -15.52 -9.76
N ALA A 33 -11.01 -16.44 -9.66
CA ALA A 33 -9.59 -16.14 -9.88
C ALA A 33 -9.32 -15.59 -11.29
N LEU A 34 -9.88 -16.21 -12.32
CA LEU A 34 -9.70 -15.80 -13.71
C LEU A 34 -10.32 -14.42 -13.99
N THR A 35 -11.57 -14.21 -13.55
CA THR A 35 -12.27 -12.93 -13.76
C THR A 35 -11.64 -11.80 -12.96
N LEU A 36 -11.17 -12.06 -11.74
CA LEU A 36 -10.41 -11.10 -10.95
C LEU A 36 -9.09 -10.72 -11.63
N ALA A 37 -8.32 -11.71 -12.09
CA ALA A 37 -7.06 -11.46 -12.79
C ALA A 37 -7.30 -10.69 -14.10
N ALA A 38 -8.31 -11.09 -14.88
CA ALA A 38 -8.71 -10.41 -16.12
C ALA A 38 -9.30 -9.02 -15.88
N GLY A 39 -9.73 -8.68 -14.67
CA GLY A 39 -10.16 -7.33 -14.29
C GLY A 39 -9.02 -6.46 -13.79
N VAL A 40 -8.26 -6.96 -12.82
CA VAL A 40 -7.20 -6.20 -12.14
C VAL A 40 -6.00 -5.97 -13.06
N VAL A 41 -5.57 -6.95 -13.86
CA VAL A 41 -4.38 -6.78 -14.71
C VAL A 41 -4.59 -5.68 -15.76
N PRO A 42 -5.68 -5.67 -16.57
CA PRO A 42 -5.93 -4.57 -17.49
C PRO A 42 -6.13 -3.23 -16.80
N LEU A 43 -6.75 -3.19 -15.62
CA LEU A 43 -6.89 -1.96 -14.83
C LEU A 43 -5.51 -1.35 -14.54
N LEU A 44 -4.60 -2.17 -14.00
CA LEU A 44 -3.27 -1.73 -13.61
C LEU A 44 -2.41 -1.35 -14.82
N ILE A 45 -2.49 -2.11 -15.92
CA ILE A 45 -1.81 -1.76 -17.17
C ILE A 45 -2.36 -0.46 -17.73
N GLY A 46 -3.68 -0.31 -17.80
CA GLY A 46 -4.36 0.90 -18.28
C GLY A 46 -3.92 2.15 -17.53
N LEU A 47 -3.83 2.07 -16.20
CA LEU A 47 -3.33 3.16 -15.35
C LEU A 47 -1.82 3.42 -15.49
N THR A 48 -1.04 2.46 -15.99
CA THR A 48 0.41 2.61 -16.16
C THR A 48 0.75 3.24 -17.52
N ILE A 49 0.05 2.84 -18.59
CA ILE A 49 0.32 3.33 -19.94
C ILE A 49 -0.14 4.78 -20.17
N THR A 50 -0.91 5.37 -19.25
CA THR A 50 -1.30 6.80 -19.28
C THR A 50 -0.12 7.75 -19.22
N ARG A 51 1.09 7.25 -18.91
CA ARG A 51 2.34 8.00 -19.05
C ARG A 51 2.63 8.35 -20.51
N ASP A 52 2.44 7.39 -21.40
CA ASP A 52 2.84 7.48 -22.81
C ASP A 52 1.63 7.73 -23.74
N HIS A 53 0.42 7.47 -23.25
CA HIS A 53 -0.83 7.60 -23.98
C HIS A 53 -1.80 8.52 -23.24
N ALA A 54 -2.59 9.30 -23.99
CA ALA A 54 -3.66 10.10 -23.39
C ALA A 54 -4.71 9.21 -22.71
N TRP A 55 -5.35 9.73 -21.67
CA TRP A 55 -6.46 9.06 -20.96
C TRP A 55 -7.61 8.64 -21.89
N THR A 56 -7.83 9.40 -22.97
CA THR A 56 -8.87 9.16 -23.98
C THR A 56 -8.42 8.24 -25.12
N SER A 57 -7.18 7.74 -25.09
CA SER A 57 -6.67 6.86 -26.13
C SER A 57 -7.43 5.52 -26.14
N PRO A 58 -7.71 4.93 -27.32
CA PRO A 58 -8.41 3.65 -27.43
C PRO A 58 -7.77 2.52 -26.59
N GLN A 59 -6.45 2.56 -26.43
CA GLN A 59 -5.69 1.60 -25.63
C GLN A 59 -6.03 1.72 -24.14
N VAL A 60 -6.00 2.94 -23.57
CA VAL A 60 -6.33 3.18 -22.16
C VAL A 60 -7.80 2.90 -21.92
N THR A 61 -8.70 3.47 -22.72
CA THR A 61 -10.14 3.29 -22.54
C THR A 61 -10.57 1.85 -22.75
N GLY A 62 -9.96 1.14 -23.70
CA GLY A 62 -10.23 -0.28 -23.95
C GLY A 62 -9.82 -1.17 -22.77
N LEU A 63 -8.64 -0.93 -22.18
CA LEU A 63 -8.19 -1.66 -20.99
C LEU A 63 -9.04 -1.34 -19.75
N LEU A 64 -9.42 -0.07 -19.55
CA LEU A 64 -10.29 0.33 -18.45
C LEU A 64 -11.73 -0.22 -18.61
N ALA A 65 -12.25 -0.25 -19.84
CA ALA A 65 -13.55 -0.84 -20.13
C ALA A 65 -13.52 -2.37 -19.92
N LEU A 66 -12.49 -3.05 -20.41
CA LEU A 66 -12.29 -4.48 -20.16
C LEU A 66 -12.19 -4.78 -18.66
N ALA A 67 -11.40 -3.98 -17.93
CA ALA A 67 -11.29 -4.09 -16.48
C ALA A 67 -12.65 -3.94 -15.80
N ALA A 68 -13.42 -2.90 -16.15
CA ALA A 68 -14.74 -2.66 -15.58
C ALA A 68 -15.70 -3.84 -15.83
N VAL A 69 -15.73 -4.36 -17.07
CA VAL A 69 -16.57 -5.51 -17.44
C VAL A 69 -16.14 -6.77 -16.70
N MET A 70 -14.84 -7.06 -16.62
CA MET A 70 -14.33 -8.26 -15.93
C MET A 70 -14.47 -8.18 -14.41
N LEU A 71 -14.32 -6.99 -13.80
CA LEU A 71 -14.58 -6.79 -12.38
C LEU A 71 -16.09 -6.90 -12.05
N ALA A 72 -16.97 -6.41 -12.93
CA ALA A 72 -18.40 -6.63 -12.78
C ALA A 72 -18.76 -8.12 -12.92
N ALA A 73 -18.15 -8.82 -13.87
CA ALA A 73 -18.28 -10.26 -14.01
C ALA A 73 -17.75 -11.00 -12.78
N PHE A 74 -16.62 -10.57 -12.22
CA PHE A 74 -16.07 -11.11 -10.98
C PHE A 74 -17.08 -11.01 -9.83
N VAL A 75 -17.64 -9.83 -9.56
CA VAL A 75 -18.65 -9.65 -8.49
C VAL A 75 -19.87 -10.57 -8.71
N PHE A 76 -20.30 -10.74 -9.95
CA PHE A 76 -21.42 -11.62 -10.29
C PHE A 76 -21.08 -13.10 -10.08
N VAL A 77 -19.90 -13.56 -10.52
CA VAL A 77 -19.42 -14.94 -10.32
C VAL A 77 -19.28 -15.22 -8.82
N GLU A 78 -18.62 -14.33 -8.10
CA GLU A 78 -18.37 -14.44 -6.66
C GLU A 78 -19.65 -14.53 -5.84
N SER A 79 -20.72 -13.88 -6.29
CA SER A 79 -22.03 -13.94 -5.64
C SER A 79 -22.76 -15.28 -5.78
N ARG A 80 -22.30 -16.14 -6.70
CA ARG A 80 -22.93 -17.41 -7.07
C ARG A 80 -22.12 -18.66 -6.70
N VAL A 81 -20.81 -18.53 -6.51
CA VAL A 81 -19.94 -19.66 -6.20
C VAL A 81 -20.05 -20.05 -4.72
N GLU A 82 -20.02 -21.35 -4.44
CA GLU A 82 -20.13 -21.91 -3.07
C GLU A 82 -18.92 -21.57 -2.18
N HIS A 83 -17.72 -21.49 -2.79
CA HIS A 83 -16.44 -21.21 -2.12
C HIS A 83 -15.75 -19.96 -2.70
N PRO A 84 -16.28 -18.75 -2.46
CA PRO A 84 -15.72 -17.51 -3.00
C PRO A 84 -14.32 -17.20 -2.43
N ILE A 85 -13.42 -16.69 -3.27
CA ILE A 85 -12.12 -16.11 -2.92
C ILE A 85 -12.30 -14.87 -2.02
N VAL A 86 -13.23 -13.99 -2.39
CA VAL A 86 -13.64 -12.77 -1.70
C VAL A 86 -15.09 -12.93 -1.23
N PRO A 87 -15.32 -13.48 -0.03
CA PRO A 87 -16.67 -13.64 0.48
C PRO A 87 -17.31 -12.27 0.74
N LEU A 88 -18.14 -11.80 -0.19
CA LEU A 88 -18.67 -10.43 -0.21
C LEU A 88 -19.49 -10.09 1.05
N HIS A 89 -20.07 -11.10 1.70
CA HIS A 89 -20.80 -10.92 2.95
C HIS A 89 -19.91 -10.40 4.09
N LEU A 90 -18.58 -10.62 4.05
CA LEU A 90 -17.65 -10.11 5.06
C LEU A 90 -17.59 -8.57 5.05
N PHE A 91 -17.87 -7.92 3.92
CA PHE A 91 -17.95 -6.45 3.84
C PHE A 91 -19.14 -5.86 4.60
N LYS A 92 -20.10 -6.68 5.06
CA LYS A 92 -21.12 -6.23 6.02
C LYS A 92 -20.53 -5.95 7.40
N ASN A 93 -19.38 -6.55 7.73
CA ASN A 93 -18.66 -6.27 8.95
C ASN A 93 -17.84 -4.97 8.81
N SER A 94 -18.20 -3.96 9.61
CA SER A 94 -17.55 -2.65 9.60
C SER A 94 -16.03 -2.73 9.82
N THR A 95 -15.57 -3.62 10.71
CA THR A 95 -14.14 -3.80 11.01
C THR A 95 -13.40 -4.39 9.81
N PHE A 96 -14.02 -5.34 9.11
CA PHE A 96 -13.47 -5.90 7.87
C PHE A 96 -13.35 -4.81 6.79
N THR A 97 -14.45 -4.11 6.50
CA THR A 97 -14.50 -3.08 5.44
C THR A 97 -13.53 -1.93 5.70
N VAL A 98 -13.50 -1.39 6.92
CA VAL A 98 -12.58 -0.30 7.29
C VAL A 98 -11.12 -0.77 7.15
N SER A 99 -10.82 -2.00 7.56
CA SER A 99 -9.46 -2.54 7.45
C SER A 99 -9.01 -2.72 6.00
N MET A 100 -9.91 -3.12 5.09
CA MET A 100 -9.60 -3.20 3.66
C MET A 100 -9.37 -1.82 3.05
N VAL A 101 -10.24 -0.85 3.36
CA VAL A 101 -10.13 0.54 2.87
C VAL A 101 -8.84 1.20 3.38
N VAL A 102 -8.59 1.13 4.69
CA VAL A 102 -7.37 1.70 5.28
C VAL A 102 -6.14 0.93 4.80
N GLY A 103 -6.20 -0.39 4.66
CA GLY A 103 -5.11 -1.20 4.11
C GLY A 103 -4.76 -0.80 2.68
N PHE A 104 -5.76 -0.56 1.83
CA PHE A 104 -5.58 -0.06 0.47
C PHE A 104 -4.94 1.34 0.46
N LEU A 105 -5.49 2.29 1.22
CA LEU A 105 -5.03 3.68 1.22
C LEU A 105 -3.66 3.87 1.86
N THR A 106 -3.36 3.12 2.94
CA THR A 106 -2.02 3.13 3.55
C THR A 106 -0.99 2.48 2.63
N ALA A 107 -1.37 1.45 1.86
CA ALA A 107 -0.51 0.89 0.82
C ALA A 107 -0.22 1.89 -0.31
N PHE A 108 -1.24 2.62 -0.76
CA PHE A 108 -1.09 3.69 -1.74
C PHE A 108 -0.02 4.68 -1.27
N GLY A 109 -0.15 5.19 -0.04
CA GLY A 109 0.84 6.10 0.54
C GLY A 109 2.22 5.46 0.64
N MET A 110 2.31 4.23 1.16
CA MET A 110 3.58 3.52 1.35
C MET A 110 4.35 3.37 0.04
N PHE A 111 3.70 2.89 -1.02
CA PHE A 111 4.34 2.75 -2.32
C PHE A 111 4.69 4.12 -2.92
N GLY A 112 3.88 5.15 -2.65
CA GLY A 112 4.22 6.54 -2.95
C GLY A 112 5.48 7.05 -2.25
N SER A 113 5.74 6.64 -1.01
CA SER A 113 7.03 6.91 -0.37
C SER A 113 8.16 6.10 -1.00
N ILE A 114 8.03 4.78 -0.99
CA ILE A 114 9.13 3.86 -1.31
C ILE A 114 9.61 4.03 -2.75
N LEU A 115 8.70 4.20 -3.71
CA LEU A 115 9.05 4.27 -5.12
C LEU A 115 9.71 5.60 -5.51
N PHE A 116 9.35 6.70 -4.84
CA PHE A 116 9.80 8.04 -5.21
C PHE A 116 10.94 8.57 -4.32
N THR A 117 11.19 7.94 -3.17
CA THR A 117 12.33 8.28 -2.30
C THR A 117 13.70 8.14 -2.99
N PRO A 118 13.95 7.11 -3.83
CA PRO A 118 15.18 7.08 -4.63
C PRO A 118 15.34 8.32 -5.51
N LEU A 119 14.24 8.87 -6.04
CA LEU A 119 14.24 10.08 -6.85
C LEU A 119 14.57 11.33 -6.02
N VAL A 120 14.19 11.37 -4.73
CA VAL A 120 14.64 12.41 -3.78
C VAL A 120 16.16 12.34 -3.61
N PHE A 121 16.69 11.19 -3.20
CA PHE A 121 18.14 11.08 -2.92
C PHE A 121 18.99 11.23 -4.18
N GLN A 122 18.64 10.55 -5.26
CA GLN A 122 19.44 10.56 -6.49
C GLN A 122 19.21 11.83 -7.30
N GLY A 123 17.95 12.26 -7.42
CA GLY A 123 17.57 13.36 -8.28
C GLY A 123 17.62 14.73 -7.67
N VAL A 124 17.19 14.89 -6.42
CA VAL A 124 17.18 16.19 -5.74
C VAL A 124 18.51 16.44 -5.03
N LEU A 125 18.99 15.46 -4.26
CA LEU A 125 20.21 15.59 -3.45
C LEU A 125 21.49 15.20 -4.20
N GLY A 126 21.39 14.47 -5.32
CA GLY A 126 22.56 14.06 -6.12
C GLY A 126 23.39 12.94 -5.49
N ILE A 127 22.78 12.13 -4.61
CA ILE A 127 23.41 10.99 -3.95
C ILE A 127 23.45 9.79 -4.91
N SER A 128 24.51 8.99 -4.85
CA SER A 128 24.63 7.78 -5.69
C SER A 128 23.51 6.77 -5.42
N ALA A 129 23.17 5.96 -6.43
CA ALA A 129 22.15 4.91 -6.28
C ALA A 129 22.47 3.91 -5.14
N THR A 130 23.74 3.56 -4.98
CA THR A 130 24.20 2.67 -3.90
C THR A 130 23.94 3.26 -2.51
N ASN A 131 24.28 4.54 -2.31
CA ASN A 131 24.09 5.20 -1.02
C ASN A 131 22.60 5.51 -0.77
N SER A 132 21.84 5.85 -1.81
CA SER A 132 20.39 6.05 -1.73
C SER A 132 19.68 4.81 -1.16
N GLY A 133 20.04 3.60 -1.59
CA GLY A 133 19.49 2.37 -1.04
C GLY A 133 19.82 2.18 0.45
N ALA A 134 21.04 2.51 0.86
CA ALA A 134 21.43 2.48 2.27
C ALA A 134 20.62 3.47 3.11
N LEU A 135 20.36 4.67 2.60
CA LEU A 135 19.60 5.73 3.29
C LEU A 135 18.09 5.46 3.39
N ILE A 136 17.54 4.56 2.57
CA ILE A 136 16.15 4.09 2.70
C ILE A 136 16.02 3.03 3.81
N THR A 137 17.09 2.28 4.09
CA THR A 137 17.07 1.17 5.05
C THR A 137 16.57 1.57 6.44
N PRO A 138 16.91 2.74 7.02
CA PRO A 138 16.44 3.13 8.34
C PRO A 138 14.93 3.23 8.51
N MET A 139 14.17 3.45 7.42
CA MET A 139 12.71 3.37 7.43
C MET A 139 12.21 2.06 8.05
N MET A 140 12.92 0.95 7.79
CA MET A 140 12.58 -0.37 8.32
C MET A 140 12.73 -0.44 9.84
N PHE A 141 13.64 0.32 10.45
CA PHE A 141 13.73 0.39 11.92
C PHE A 141 12.51 1.09 12.52
N GLY A 142 12.03 2.17 11.89
CA GLY A 142 10.77 2.81 12.27
C GLY A 142 9.60 1.83 12.17
N LEU A 143 9.51 1.11 11.05
CA LEU A 143 8.46 0.11 10.83
C LEU A 143 8.51 -1.02 11.86
N LEU A 144 9.67 -1.64 12.07
CA LEU A 144 9.82 -2.75 13.01
C LEU A 144 9.59 -2.31 14.46
N GLY A 145 10.11 -1.14 14.83
CA GLY A 145 9.93 -0.55 16.15
C GLY A 145 8.45 -0.27 16.45
N ALA A 146 7.76 0.44 15.55
CA ALA A 146 6.35 0.73 15.70
C ALA A 146 5.46 -0.52 15.63
N SER A 147 5.77 -1.50 14.77
CA SER A 147 5.04 -2.77 14.69
C SER A 147 5.14 -3.56 15.99
N THR A 148 6.34 -3.64 16.56
CA THR A 148 6.56 -4.32 17.84
C THR A 148 5.84 -3.60 18.97
N ALA A 149 6.01 -2.28 19.07
CA ALA A 149 5.35 -1.45 20.07
C ALA A 149 3.83 -1.54 20.00
N THR A 150 3.27 -1.52 18.78
CA THR A 150 1.82 -1.65 18.55
C THR A 150 1.32 -3.02 18.99
N GLY A 151 2.04 -4.10 18.67
CA GLY A 151 1.69 -5.45 19.12
C GLY A 151 1.64 -5.58 20.65
N PHE A 152 2.58 -4.97 21.37
CA PHE A 152 2.53 -4.91 22.84
C PHE A 152 1.40 -4.02 23.36
N ALA A 153 1.20 -2.85 22.76
CA ALA A 153 0.17 -1.90 23.15
C ALA A 153 -1.23 -2.49 22.99
N MET A 154 -1.49 -3.23 21.91
CA MET A 154 -2.77 -3.92 21.67
C MET A 154 -3.13 -4.95 22.74
N ARG A 155 -2.16 -5.50 23.47
CA ARG A 155 -2.44 -6.42 24.60
C ARG A 155 -2.91 -5.70 25.86
N ARG A 156 -2.59 -4.41 26.01
CA ARG A 156 -2.89 -3.62 27.21
C ARG A 156 -4.00 -2.59 26.99
N ILE A 157 -4.15 -2.08 25.79
CA ILE A 157 -5.11 -1.03 25.44
C ILE A 157 -6.42 -1.69 24.99
N LYS A 158 -7.51 -1.36 25.69
CA LYS A 158 -8.87 -1.80 25.30
C LYS A 158 -9.33 -1.15 23.99
N ASN A 159 -9.01 0.13 23.79
CA ASN A 159 -9.47 0.94 22.65
C ASN A 159 -8.35 1.12 21.62
N TYR A 160 -8.05 0.08 20.85
CA TYR A 160 -6.94 0.09 19.89
C TYR A 160 -7.23 0.94 18.63
N ARG A 161 -8.46 1.45 18.40
CA ARG A 161 -8.75 2.34 17.27
C ARG A 161 -7.85 3.57 17.26
N PHE A 162 -7.55 4.11 18.45
CA PHE A 162 -6.67 5.27 18.59
C PHE A 162 -5.27 5.01 18.02
N LEU A 163 -4.73 3.80 18.19
CA LEU A 163 -3.43 3.44 17.62
C LEU A 163 -3.49 3.45 16.08
N GLY A 164 -4.58 2.97 15.49
CA GLY A 164 -4.76 2.99 14.03
C GLY A 164 -4.82 4.40 13.48
N THR A 165 -5.59 5.29 14.12
CA THR A 165 -5.67 6.72 13.75
C THR A 165 -4.32 7.41 13.93
N LEU A 166 -3.62 7.15 15.03
CA LEU A 166 -2.29 7.71 15.30
C LEU A 166 -1.29 7.25 14.23
N GLY A 167 -1.29 5.98 13.86
CA GLY A 167 -0.40 5.44 12.82
C GLY A 167 -0.61 6.12 11.46
N VAL A 168 -1.87 6.30 11.04
CA VAL A 168 -2.18 7.02 9.79
C VAL A 168 -1.80 8.50 9.89
N ALA A 169 -2.05 9.16 11.03
CA ALA A 169 -1.69 10.57 11.23
C ALA A 169 -0.16 10.78 11.18
N VAL A 170 0.60 9.88 11.81
CA VAL A 170 2.08 9.89 11.76
C VAL A 170 2.56 9.68 10.32
N MET A 171 1.91 8.80 9.56
CA MET A 171 2.23 8.60 8.16
C MET A 171 1.96 9.85 7.31
N ILE A 172 0.83 10.54 7.51
CA ILE A 172 0.52 11.82 6.85
C ILE A 172 1.57 12.86 7.19
N PHE A 173 1.96 12.96 8.46
CA PHE A 173 2.99 13.88 8.90
C PHE A 173 4.34 13.58 8.23
N GLY A 174 4.72 12.31 8.11
CA GLY A 174 5.91 11.88 7.36
C GLY A 174 5.86 12.25 5.87
N MET A 175 4.70 12.12 5.21
CA MET A 175 4.53 12.58 3.82
C MET A 175 4.70 14.09 3.71
N TRP A 176 4.12 14.85 4.65
CA TRP A 176 4.26 16.30 4.67
C TRP A 176 5.71 16.74 4.90
N LEU A 177 6.46 16.06 5.77
CA LEU A 177 7.89 16.31 5.93
C LEU A 177 8.68 16.05 4.63
N LEU A 178 8.46 14.89 4.00
CA LEU A 178 9.10 14.56 2.72
C LEU A 178 8.76 15.55 1.59
N SER A 179 7.57 16.16 1.63
CA SER A 179 7.18 17.18 0.64
C SER A 179 8.04 18.44 0.72
N GLN A 180 8.72 18.71 1.84
CA GLN A 180 9.51 19.92 2.05
C GLN A 180 10.99 19.76 1.66
N VAL A 181 11.36 18.61 1.06
CA VAL A 181 12.75 18.33 0.70
C VAL A 181 13.16 19.16 -0.52
N THR A 182 14.25 19.91 -0.36
CA THR A 182 14.86 20.75 -1.40
C THR A 182 16.30 20.29 -1.67
N PRO A 183 16.95 20.74 -2.76
CA PRO A 183 18.34 20.38 -3.06
C PRO A 183 19.37 20.75 -1.97
N GLY A 184 19.02 21.67 -1.05
CA GLY A 184 19.86 22.07 0.08
C GLY A 184 19.59 21.28 1.36
N THR A 185 18.60 20.40 1.38
CA THR A 185 18.24 19.61 2.57
C THR A 185 19.33 18.57 2.85
N PRO A 186 19.86 18.47 4.07
CA PRO A 186 20.85 17.46 4.39
C PRO A 186 20.24 16.05 4.41
N GLU A 187 21.01 15.04 4.01
CA GLU A 187 20.54 13.66 3.84
C GLU A 187 19.88 13.06 5.10
N TRP A 188 20.38 13.41 6.28
CA TRP A 188 19.86 12.89 7.55
C TRP A 188 18.43 13.35 7.85
N HIS A 189 18.02 14.54 7.36
CA HIS A 189 16.63 14.99 7.53
C HIS A 189 15.69 14.06 6.76
N VAL A 190 16.02 13.73 5.51
CA VAL A 190 15.22 12.80 4.70
C VAL A 190 15.15 11.41 5.36
N VAL A 191 16.26 10.94 5.94
CA VAL A 191 16.27 9.68 6.70
C VAL A 191 15.33 9.75 7.91
N ALA A 192 15.32 10.86 8.65
CA ALA A 192 14.41 11.06 9.78
C ALA A 192 12.95 11.06 9.31
N ASP A 193 12.64 11.74 8.21
CA ASP A 193 11.29 11.79 7.63
C ASP A 193 10.81 10.39 7.21
N LEU A 194 11.71 9.57 6.64
CA LEU A 194 11.43 8.18 6.30
C LEU A 194 11.19 7.31 7.53
N ILE A 195 11.92 7.54 8.62
CA ILE A 195 11.66 6.84 9.89
C ILE A 195 10.24 7.17 10.37
N VAL A 196 9.81 8.43 10.28
CA VAL A 196 8.44 8.85 10.63
C VAL A 196 7.39 8.14 9.77
N VAL A 197 7.59 8.07 8.45
CA VAL A 197 6.71 7.28 7.56
C VAL A 197 6.71 5.80 7.96
N GLY A 198 7.88 5.24 8.25
CA GLY A 198 8.06 3.88 8.72
C GLY A 198 7.28 3.59 10.00
N LEU A 199 7.29 4.52 10.98
CA LEU A 199 6.50 4.40 12.21
C LEU A 199 5.01 4.29 11.91
N GLY A 200 4.49 5.12 11.01
CA GLY A 200 3.07 5.07 10.60
C GLY A 200 2.68 3.75 9.94
N ILE A 201 3.51 3.24 9.03
CA ILE A 201 3.33 1.93 8.39
C ILE A 201 3.38 0.80 9.44
N GLY A 202 4.38 0.85 10.32
CA GLY A 202 4.60 -0.15 11.36
C GLY A 202 3.44 -0.25 12.34
N THR A 203 2.77 0.86 12.67
CA THR A 203 1.58 0.84 13.52
C THR A 203 0.35 0.28 12.80
N THR A 204 0.13 0.66 11.54
CA THR A 204 -1.11 0.32 10.82
C THR A 204 -1.16 -1.17 10.42
N PHE A 205 -0.06 -1.73 9.93
CA PHE A 205 -0.03 -3.10 9.40
C PHE A 205 -0.48 -4.21 10.36
N PRO A 206 0.17 -4.40 11.52
CA PRO A 206 -0.24 -5.45 12.46
C PRO A 206 -1.62 -5.16 13.04
N LEU A 207 -1.97 -3.88 13.23
CA LEU A 207 -3.22 -3.48 13.85
C LEU A 207 -4.44 -3.90 13.04
N TYR A 208 -4.48 -3.56 11.75
CA TYR A 208 -5.63 -3.92 10.91
C TYR A 208 -5.67 -5.42 10.62
N LEU A 209 -4.52 -6.08 10.52
CA LEU A 209 -4.46 -7.54 10.41
C LEU A 209 -5.09 -8.23 11.62
N THR A 210 -4.65 -7.87 12.82
CA THR A 210 -5.20 -8.43 14.05
C THR A 210 -6.67 -8.04 14.27
N ALA A 211 -7.06 -6.80 13.93
CA ALA A 211 -8.44 -6.35 14.06
C ALA A 211 -9.41 -7.20 13.23
N VAL A 212 -9.08 -7.50 11.98
CA VAL A 212 -9.91 -8.38 11.13
C VAL A 212 -9.91 -9.81 11.63
N GLN A 213 -8.76 -10.33 12.03
CA GLN A 213 -8.63 -11.68 12.57
C GLN A 213 -9.48 -11.90 13.83
N VAL A 214 -9.60 -10.88 14.69
CA VAL A 214 -10.45 -10.95 15.89
C VAL A 214 -11.92 -10.71 15.57
N ALA A 215 -12.23 -9.90 14.55
CA ALA A 215 -13.59 -9.57 14.17
C ALA A 215 -14.31 -10.67 13.37
N LEU A 216 -13.56 -11.64 12.81
CA LEU A 216 -14.11 -12.71 11.99
C LEU A 216 -14.09 -14.08 12.69
N PRO A 217 -15.06 -14.96 12.37
CA PRO A 217 -15.01 -16.37 12.79
C PRO A 217 -13.71 -17.06 12.35
N ARG A 218 -13.21 -18.01 13.17
CA ARG A 218 -11.93 -18.71 12.95
C ARG A 218 -11.78 -19.34 11.56
N GLN A 219 -12.89 -19.78 10.95
CA GLN A 219 -12.91 -20.35 9.59
C GLN A 219 -12.46 -19.37 8.50
N PHE A 220 -12.59 -18.06 8.73
CA PHE A 220 -12.20 -17.01 7.78
C PHE A 220 -10.82 -16.40 8.07
N MET A 221 -10.03 -16.96 8.99
CA MET A 221 -8.71 -16.41 9.34
C MET A 221 -7.72 -16.38 8.16
N GLY A 222 -7.76 -17.41 7.30
CA GLY A 222 -6.97 -17.45 6.07
C GLY A 222 -7.47 -16.42 5.04
N VAL A 223 -8.79 -16.27 4.92
CA VAL A 223 -9.42 -15.26 4.06
C VAL A 223 -9.06 -13.85 4.54
N ALA A 224 -9.17 -13.55 5.84
CA ALA A 224 -8.80 -12.26 6.42
C ALA A 224 -7.38 -11.82 6.00
N SER A 225 -6.41 -12.71 6.18
CA SER A 225 -5.00 -12.42 5.94
C SER A 225 -4.71 -12.24 4.45
N SER A 226 -5.28 -13.10 3.59
CA SER A 226 -5.14 -12.98 2.13
C SER A 226 -5.82 -11.74 1.58
N GLN A 227 -7.01 -11.38 2.08
CA GLN A 227 -7.74 -10.18 1.66
C GLN A 227 -6.99 -8.90 2.00
N ILE A 228 -6.46 -8.79 3.22
CA ILE A 228 -5.63 -7.63 3.60
C ILE A 228 -4.42 -7.50 2.66
N GLN A 229 -3.76 -8.61 2.35
CA GLN A 229 -2.62 -8.59 1.43
C GLN A 229 -3.04 -8.19 0.01
N PHE A 230 -4.18 -8.70 -0.47
CA PHE A 230 -4.73 -8.38 -1.78
C PHE A 230 -5.05 -6.89 -1.91
N TRP A 231 -5.84 -6.33 -0.99
CA TRP A 231 -6.20 -4.90 -1.00
C TRP A 231 -4.97 -4.00 -0.83
N ARG A 232 -3.99 -4.42 -0.02
CA ARG A 232 -2.71 -3.71 0.10
C ARG A 232 -1.92 -3.72 -1.20
N ASN A 233 -1.79 -4.86 -1.87
CA ASN A 233 -1.09 -4.94 -3.16
C ASN A 233 -1.81 -4.12 -4.23
N LEU A 234 -3.15 -4.15 -4.23
CA LEU A 234 -3.96 -3.35 -5.14
C LEU A 234 -3.75 -1.85 -4.90
N GLY A 235 -3.81 -1.41 -3.64
CA GLY A 235 -3.56 -0.01 -3.26
C GLY A 235 -2.15 0.45 -3.60
N GLY A 236 -1.15 -0.41 -3.39
CA GLY A 236 0.23 -0.14 -3.78
C GLY A 236 0.40 0.04 -5.29
N THR A 237 -0.21 -0.85 -6.08
CA THR A 237 -0.08 -0.79 -7.54
C THR A 237 -0.85 0.39 -8.13
N VAL A 238 -2.10 0.61 -7.69
CA VAL A 238 -2.90 1.79 -8.07
C VAL A 238 -2.18 3.08 -7.66
N GLY A 239 -1.62 3.12 -6.45
CA GLY A 239 -0.82 4.25 -5.97
C GLY A 239 0.39 4.53 -6.82
N SER A 240 1.18 3.50 -7.16
CA SER A 240 2.33 3.66 -8.03
C SER A 240 1.96 4.20 -9.42
N ALA A 241 0.84 3.75 -9.98
CA ALA A 241 0.41 4.16 -11.31
C ALA A 241 -0.09 5.61 -11.32
N ILE A 242 -0.96 5.98 -10.36
CA ILE A 242 -1.48 7.35 -10.25
C ILE A 242 -0.36 8.33 -9.94
N LEU A 243 0.50 8.05 -8.95
CA LEU A 243 1.61 8.94 -8.62
C LEU A 243 2.65 9.00 -9.75
N GLY A 244 2.85 7.89 -10.48
CA GLY A 244 3.68 7.86 -11.69
C GLY A 244 3.11 8.74 -12.80
N ALA A 245 1.78 8.76 -12.97
CA ALA A 245 1.11 9.67 -13.88
C ALA A 245 1.24 11.13 -13.42
N VAL A 246 1.15 11.41 -12.11
CA VAL A 246 1.40 12.76 -11.56
C VAL A 246 2.83 13.22 -11.90
N LEU A 247 3.84 12.38 -11.65
CA LEU A 247 5.23 12.65 -12.05
C LEU A 247 5.33 12.95 -13.55
N ALA A 248 4.68 12.12 -14.37
CA ALA A 248 4.78 12.22 -15.82
C ALA A 248 4.19 13.52 -16.39
N ASN A 249 3.13 14.03 -15.76
CA ASN A 249 2.46 15.26 -16.18
C ASN A 249 3.12 16.51 -15.57
N ARG A 250 3.54 16.47 -14.31
CA ARG A 250 4.08 17.65 -13.59
C ARG A 250 5.54 17.94 -13.91
N LEU A 251 6.36 16.92 -14.10
CA LEU A 251 7.81 17.10 -14.28
C LEU A 251 8.15 17.92 -15.54
N PRO A 252 7.54 17.69 -16.72
CA PRO A 252 7.81 18.51 -17.90
C PRO A 252 7.44 19.99 -17.71
N ASP A 253 6.34 20.27 -17.00
CA ASP A 253 5.88 21.64 -16.73
C ASP A 253 6.87 22.40 -15.84
N TYR A 254 7.32 21.78 -14.75
CA TYR A 254 8.33 22.37 -13.87
C TYR A 254 9.68 22.50 -14.56
N LEU A 255 10.11 21.52 -15.36
CA LEU A 255 11.34 21.62 -16.14
C LEU A 255 11.29 22.80 -17.12
N THR A 256 10.18 22.97 -17.85
CA THR A 256 10.01 24.09 -18.78
C THR A 256 10.07 25.42 -18.04
N THR A 257 9.39 25.52 -16.90
CA THR A 257 9.36 26.75 -16.08
C THR A 257 10.74 27.10 -15.51
N ARG A 258 11.46 26.12 -14.96
CA ARG A 258 12.78 26.31 -14.33
C ARG A 258 13.90 26.54 -15.36
N THR A 259 13.73 26.07 -16.60
CA THR A 259 14.70 26.25 -17.69
C THR A 259 14.42 27.45 -18.59
N ALA A 260 13.19 27.99 -18.59
CA ALA A 260 12.84 29.18 -19.36
C ALA A 260 13.74 30.39 -19.07
N ALA A 261 14.17 30.56 -17.80
CA ALA A 261 15.07 31.64 -17.40
C ALA A 261 16.50 31.49 -17.92
N LEU A 262 16.91 30.29 -18.34
CA LEU A 262 18.29 29.95 -18.70
C LEU A 262 18.64 30.21 -20.17
N HIS A 263 17.68 30.67 -21.00
CA HIS A 263 17.88 30.99 -22.43
C HIS A 263 18.69 29.92 -23.20
N LEU A 264 18.31 28.66 -23.02
CA LEU A 264 19.10 27.53 -23.51
C LEU A 264 19.05 27.38 -25.04
N PRO A 265 20.12 26.85 -25.67
CA PRO A 265 20.10 26.49 -27.08
C PRO A 265 18.96 25.50 -27.39
N PRO A 266 18.24 25.64 -28.52
CA PRO A 266 17.12 24.77 -28.88
C PRO A 266 17.47 23.27 -28.92
N GLN A 267 18.74 22.93 -29.20
CA GLN A 267 19.20 21.55 -29.27
C GLN A 267 19.18 20.86 -27.89
N VAL A 268 19.47 21.59 -26.81
CA VAL A 268 19.45 21.05 -25.43
C VAL A 268 18.01 20.84 -24.98
N ILE A 269 17.12 21.77 -25.31
CA ILE A 269 15.68 21.66 -25.02
C ILE A 269 15.07 20.47 -25.78
N ALA A 270 15.49 20.24 -27.03
CA ALA A 270 15.03 19.10 -27.81
C ALA A 270 15.53 17.74 -27.29
N SER A 271 16.68 17.73 -26.58
CA SER A 271 17.26 16.53 -25.96
C SER A 271 16.72 16.21 -24.57
N LEU A 272 15.99 17.15 -23.94
CA LEU A 272 15.28 16.87 -22.70
C LEU A 272 14.26 15.75 -22.97
N PRO A 273 14.20 14.73 -22.10
CA PRO A 273 13.19 13.69 -22.23
C PRO A 273 11.80 14.35 -22.14
N LYS A 274 11.09 14.34 -23.28
CA LYS A 274 9.72 14.84 -23.39
C LYS A 274 8.71 13.96 -22.66
N THR A 275 9.09 12.71 -22.41
CA THR A 275 8.35 11.78 -21.57
C THR A 275 8.85 11.95 -20.14
N GLY A 276 7.94 12.03 -19.17
CA GLY A 276 8.24 12.21 -17.74
C GLY A 276 8.93 10.98 -17.11
N SER A 277 10.09 10.63 -17.66
CA SER A 277 10.97 9.56 -17.27
C SER A 277 12.07 10.08 -16.40
N ALA A 278 11.80 10.10 -15.08
CA ALA A 278 12.79 10.39 -14.05
C ALA A 278 14.12 9.66 -14.30
N ASN A 279 14.08 8.37 -14.64
CA ASN A 279 15.30 7.59 -14.94
C ASN A 279 16.11 8.13 -16.14
N ALA A 280 15.44 8.69 -17.15
CA ALA A 280 16.11 9.30 -18.30
C ALA A 280 16.76 10.65 -17.94
N ILE A 281 16.18 11.37 -16.99
CA ILE A 281 16.73 12.66 -16.49
C ILE A 281 17.92 12.42 -15.54
N LEU A 282 17.94 11.28 -14.85
CA LEU A 282 19.00 10.90 -13.91
C LEU A 282 20.18 10.17 -14.55
N ASP A 283 20.23 10.06 -15.89
CA ASP A 283 21.35 9.39 -16.56
C ASP A 283 22.67 10.15 -16.30
N PRO A 284 23.67 9.53 -15.65
CA PRO A 284 24.95 10.18 -15.34
C PRO A 284 25.69 10.69 -16.58
N THR A 285 25.52 10.00 -17.73
CA THR A 285 26.18 10.37 -18.99
C THR A 285 25.58 11.62 -19.63
N LEU A 286 24.29 11.86 -19.41
CA LEU A 286 23.60 13.08 -19.82
C LEU A 286 23.93 14.22 -18.86
N LEU A 287 23.83 13.97 -17.54
CA LEU A 287 24.13 14.98 -16.50
C LEU A 287 25.56 15.51 -16.57
N ALA A 288 26.55 14.68 -16.89
CA ALA A 288 27.94 15.09 -17.02
C ALA A 288 28.20 16.09 -18.16
N LYS A 289 27.31 16.15 -19.17
CA LYS A 289 27.45 17.03 -20.34
C LYS A 289 26.69 18.36 -20.18
N LEU A 290 25.96 18.53 -19.07
CA LEU A 290 25.05 19.64 -18.87
C LEU A 290 25.68 20.76 -18.02
N PRO A 291 25.40 22.05 -18.31
CA PRO A 291 25.86 23.17 -17.50
C PRO A 291 25.35 23.07 -16.05
N ALA A 292 26.13 23.54 -15.07
CA ALA A 292 25.76 23.49 -13.65
C ALA A 292 24.40 24.17 -13.36
N GLY A 293 24.09 25.28 -14.02
CA GLY A 293 22.80 25.96 -13.88
C GLY A 293 21.60 25.11 -14.35
N PHE A 294 21.81 24.22 -15.32
CA PHE A 294 20.79 23.31 -15.80
C PHE A 294 20.57 22.13 -14.86
N ILE A 295 21.65 21.59 -14.27
CA ILE A 295 21.56 20.56 -13.23
C ILE A 295 20.77 21.09 -12.05
N GLN A 296 21.00 22.34 -11.63
CA GLN A 296 20.23 22.97 -10.56
C GLN A 296 18.74 23.14 -10.92
N ALA A 297 18.42 23.52 -12.16
CA ALA A 297 17.04 23.62 -12.63
C ALA A 297 16.33 22.26 -12.63
N ILE A 298 17.02 21.18 -13.03
CA ILE A 298 16.50 19.81 -12.95
C ILE A 298 16.22 19.41 -11.49
N ARG A 299 17.18 19.65 -10.59
CA ARG A 299 17.03 19.33 -9.16
C ARG A 299 15.85 20.04 -8.53
N LEU A 300 15.64 21.32 -8.86
CA LEU A 300 14.50 22.11 -8.41
C LEU A 300 13.19 21.60 -9.01
N ALA A 301 13.13 21.32 -10.31
CA ALA A 301 11.93 20.77 -10.95
C ALA A 301 11.54 19.39 -10.36
N LEU A 302 12.53 18.55 -10.06
CA LEU A 302 12.31 17.27 -9.39
C LEU A 302 11.80 17.47 -7.96
N SER A 303 12.38 18.40 -7.20
CA SER A 303 11.91 18.77 -5.86
C SER A 303 10.47 19.26 -5.88
N ASP A 304 10.10 20.16 -6.78
CA ASP A 304 8.73 20.67 -6.94
C ASP A 304 7.75 19.54 -7.33
N THR A 305 8.17 18.63 -8.23
CA THR A 305 7.32 17.51 -8.64
C THR A 305 7.12 16.49 -7.51
N LEU A 306 8.17 16.21 -6.75
CA LEU A 306 8.12 15.30 -5.60
C LEU A 306 7.29 15.90 -4.47
N HIS A 307 7.35 17.22 -4.26
CA HIS A 307 6.45 17.93 -3.35
C HIS A 307 4.98 17.62 -3.69
N ASP A 308 4.58 17.80 -4.95
CA ASP A 308 3.21 17.51 -5.41
C ASP A 308 2.81 16.04 -5.17
N ILE A 309 3.73 15.10 -5.44
CA ILE A 309 3.51 13.66 -5.22
C ILE A 309 3.26 13.36 -3.74
N TYR A 310 4.08 13.88 -2.84
CA TYR A 310 3.95 13.62 -1.40
C TYR A 310 2.72 14.31 -0.79
N ILE A 311 2.39 15.53 -1.23
CA ILE A 311 1.16 16.21 -0.82
C ILE A 311 -0.07 15.44 -1.31
N PHE A 312 -0.07 14.97 -2.57
CA PHE A 312 -1.17 14.18 -3.12
C PHE A 312 -1.34 12.86 -2.36
N ALA A 313 -0.24 12.14 -2.10
CA ALA A 313 -0.27 10.92 -1.30
C ALA A 313 -0.76 11.19 0.13
N GLY A 314 -0.32 12.28 0.76
CA GLY A 314 -0.79 12.74 2.06
C GLY A 314 -2.30 13.03 2.07
N ALA A 315 -2.83 13.70 1.04
CA ALA A 315 -4.26 13.97 0.89
C ALA A 315 -5.10 12.68 0.78
N ILE A 316 -4.61 11.68 0.04
CA ILE A 316 -5.25 10.35 -0.04
C ILE A 316 -5.23 9.66 1.33
N LEU A 317 -4.14 9.80 2.10
CA LEU A 317 -4.08 9.28 3.47
C LEU A 317 -5.02 10.00 4.45
N VAL A 318 -5.43 11.24 4.20
CA VAL A 318 -6.50 11.89 4.99
C VAL A 318 -7.81 11.12 4.86
N ILE A 319 -8.11 10.56 3.68
CA ILE A 319 -9.27 9.68 3.48
C ILE A 319 -9.11 8.41 4.34
N ALA A 320 -7.88 7.88 4.44
CA ALA A 320 -7.59 6.75 5.30
C ALA A 320 -7.81 7.10 6.78
N LEU A 321 -7.37 8.30 7.20
CA LEU A 321 -7.54 8.81 8.56
C LEU A 321 -9.01 8.96 8.93
N VAL A 322 -9.84 9.49 8.02
CA VAL A 322 -11.28 9.57 8.23
C VAL A 322 -11.89 8.18 8.30
N SER A 323 -11.43 7.25 7.46
CA SER A 323 -11.89 5.87 7.46
C SER A 323 -11.61 5.14 8.78
N THR A 324 -10.51 5.45 9.48
CA THR A 324 -10.18 4.82 10.77
C THR A 324 -11.22 5.13 11.86
N VAL A 325 -11.94 6.25 11.76
CA VAL A 325 -12.95 6.65 12.75
C VAL A 325 -14.12 5.67 12.78
N PHE A 326 -14.44 5.06 11.64
CA PHE A 326 -15.51 4.07 11.48
C PHE A 326 -15.13 2.65 11.93
N LEU A 327 -13.88 2.46 12.40
CA LEU A 327 -13.46 1.17 12.95
C LEU A 327 -14.27 0.86 14.21
N LYS A 328 -15.06 -0.22 14.17
CA LYS A 328 -15.74 -0.74 15.37
C LYS A 328 -14.77 -1.60 16.15
N GLU A 329 -14.60 -1.28 17.42
CA GLU A 329 -13.67 -1.97 18.32
C GLU A 329 -14.29 -3.31 18.77
N VAL A 330 -13.62 -4.41 18.45
CA VAL A 330 -13.93 -5.74 19.00
C VAL A 330 -12.89 -6.03 20.09
N PRO A 331 -13.28 -6.30 21.35
CA PRO A 331 -12.33 -6.49 22.44
C PRO A 331 -11.37 -7.65 22.17
N LEU A 332 -10.07 -7.39 22.33
CA LEU A 332 -8.97 -8.32 22.02
C LEU A 332 -8.79 -9.42 23.08
N THR A 333 -9.40 -9.28 24.26
CA THR A 333 -9.19 -10.16 25.42
C THR A 333 -10.50 -10.75 25.92
N GLY A 334 -10.59 -12.08 25.96
CA GLY A 334 -11.49 -12.88 26.82
C GLY A 334 -12.99 -12.81 26.49
N ALA A 335 -13.63 -13.97 26.36
CA ALA A 335 -15.09 -14.18 26.21
C ALA A 335 -15.75 -13.84 24.86
N ALA A 336 -15.27 -12.87 24.06
CA ALA A 336 -15.88 -12.55 22.76
C ALA A 336 -15.20 -13.22 21.54
N ALA A 337 -13.97 -13.73 21.68
CA ALA A 337 -13.19 -14.35 20.60
C ALA A 337 -13.77 -15.68 20.05
N GLY A 338 -14.92 -16.12 20.58
CA GLY A 338 -15.71 -17.25 20.09
C GLY A 338 -17.12 -16.88 19.62
N ARG A 339 -17.58 -15.65 19.82
CA ARG A 339 -18.92 -15.22 19.38
C ARG A 339 -18.81 -14.66 17.95
N GLY A 340 -18.76 -15.58 16.99
CA GLY A 340 -18.95 -15.24 15.59
C GLY A 340 -20.30 -14.55 15.38
N PHE A 341 -20.34 -13.68 14.38
CA PHE A 341 -21.58 -13.13 13.82
C PHE A 341 -22.49 -14.33 13.47
N ASP A 342 -23.68 -14.41 14.07
CA ASP A 342 -24.70 -15.49 14.02
C ASP A 342 -24.65 -16.63 15.07
N ALA A 343 -23.92 -16.52 16.18
CA ALA A 343 -24.16 -17.44 17.31
C ALA A 343 -25.47 -17.07 18.04
N PRO A 344 -26.52 -17.93 18.05
CA PRO A 344 -27.67 -17.71 18.94
C PRO A 344 -27.20 -17.64 20.40
N PRO A 345 -27.93 -16.97 21.30
CA PRO A 345 -27.60 -16.97 22.72
C PRO A 345 -27.60 -18.42 23.19
N VAL A 346 -26.42 -18.87 23.63
CA VAL A 346 -26.23 -20.21 24.14
C VAL A 346 -26.76 -20.20 25.58
N GLU A 347 -27.93 -20.81 25.82
CA GLU A 347 -28.51 -21.09 27.15
C GLU A 347 -27.68 -22.10 27.98
N VAL A 348 -26.45 -22.43 27.57
CA VAL A 348 -25.68 -23.57 28.13
C VAL A 348 -25.07 -23.27 29.51
N GLU A 349 -25.24 -22.07 30.08
CA GLU A 349 -24.76 -21.83 31.46
C GLU A 349 -25.75 -22.20 32.57
N GLU A 350 -27.01 -22.58 32.25
CA GLU A 350 -27.97 -23.06 33.26
C GLU A 350 -28.09 -24.60 33.32
N GLU A 351 -28.05 -25.33 32.20
CA GLU A 351 -28.14 -26.80 32.23
C GLU A 351 -26.90 -27.48 32.85
N GLU A 352 -25.69 -26.93 32.64
CA GLU A 352 -24.48 -27.47 33.27
C GLU A 352 -24.40 -27.18 34.79
N ARG A 353 -25.12 -26.17 35.28
CA ARG A 353 -25.22 -25.87 36.72
C ARG A 353 -26.27 -26.74 37.42
N GLU A 354 -27.37 -27.09 36.76
CA GLU A 354 -28.36 -28.02 37.32
C GLU A 354 -27.89 -29.48 37.31
N ALA A 355 -27.08 -29.90 36.33
CA ALA A 355 -26.54 -31.26 36.26
C ALA A 355 -25.45 -31.56 37.31
N VAL A 356 -24.82 -30.54 37.89
CA VAL A 356 -23.84 -30.68 38.98
C VAL A 356 -24.51 -30.55 40.36
N ALA A 357 -25.77 -30.09 40.40
CA ALA A 357 -26.55 -29.91 41.64
C ALA A 357 -27.58 -31.04 41.91
N ARG A 358 -27.70 -32.03 41.03
CA ARG A 358 -28.44 -33.29 41.25
C ARG A 358 -27.46 -34.45 41.36
#